data_AF-A0A7W6EY41-F1
#
_entry.id   AF-A0A7W6EY41-F1
#
_cell.length_a   1.000
_cell.length_b   1.000
_cell.length_c   1.000
_cell.angle_alpha   90.00
_cell.angle_beta   90.00
_cell.angle_gamma   90.00
#
_symmetry.space_group_name_H-M   'P 1'
#
loop_
_entity.id
_entity.type
_entity.pdbx_description
1 polymer ?
#
loop_
_entity_poly.entity_id
_entity_poly.type
_entity_poly.pdbx_seq_one_letter_code
_entity_poly.pdbx_strand_id
1 'polypeptide(L)'
;MAAAIRLREDLNSGQVRRLLAIATILGGGGRSEAAKVARVTLQIIREWVLRFNAAGAAGLATRKAPGPRTILDDRHRWALEDIIFTGPMPAVHGVVRWRIIDLVQWLWDELDVSISKQALGHELRTMGYRKLSARPRHRGQRADDIAVFKMSSAPVWRKSARAPPKVRQ
;
A
#
# COMPACT_ATOMS: atom_id res chain seq x y z
N MET A 1 28.22 -4.32 -35.08
CA MET A 1 28.23 -5.17 -33.87
C MET A 1 28.08 -4.40 -32.54
N ALA A 2 28.30 -3.07 -32.47
CA ALA A 2 28.20 -2.30 -31.22
C ALA A 2 26.77 -1.94 -30.76
N ALA A 3 25.76 -1.96 -31.64
CA ALA A 3 24.38 -1.62 -31.30
C ALA A 3 23.61 -2.76 -30.59
N ALA A 4 24.03 -4.02 -30.74
CA ALA A 4 23.34 -5.17 -30.17
C ALA A 4 23.60 -5.37 -28.66
N ILE A 5 24.70 -4.82 -28.14
CA ILE A 5 25.10 -4.99 -26.72
C ILE A 5 24.35 -3.99 -25.82
N ARG A 6 23.94 -2.82 -26.34
CA ARG A 6 23.33 -1.74 -25.56
C ARG A 6 21.87 -2.00 -25.12
N LEU A 7 21.16 -2.91 -25.78
CA LEU A 7 19.78 -3.30 -25.42
C LEU A 7 19.71 -4.20 -24.18
N ARG A 8 20.85 -4.66 -23.64
CA ARG A 8 20.88 -5.72 -22.62
C ARG A 8 20.70 -5.21 -21.19
N GLU A 9 20.94 -3.93 -20.91
CA GLU A 9 20.95 -3.40 -19.53
C GLU A 9 19.54 -3.09 -18.97
N ASP A 10 18.55 -2.77 -19.82
CA ASP A 10 17.20 -2.38 -19.37
C ASP A 10 16.17 -3.54 -19.35
N LEU A 11 16.56 -4.73 -19.81
CA LEU A 11 15.65 -5.87 -19.93
C LEU A 11 15.65 -6.72 -18.66
N ASN A 12 14.49 -6.85 -18.01
CA ASN A 12 14.35 -7.77 -16.88
C ASN A 12 14.65 -9.22 -17.33
N SER A 13 15.17 -10.05 -16.41
CA SER A 13 15.57 -11.44 -16.68
C SER A 13 14.44 -12.30 -17.29
N GLY A 14 13.18 -12.00 -16.93
CA GLY A 14 12.00 -12.63 -17.52
C GLY A 14 11.81 -12.27 -19.00
N GLN A 15 12.03 -11.02 -19.37
CA GLN A 15 11.91 -10.52 -20.74
C GLN A 15 13.03 -11.06 -21.64
N VAL A 16 14.25 -11.17 -21.13
CA VAL A 16 15.37 -11.82 -21.85
C VAL A 16 15.02 -13.28 -22.17
N ARG A 17 14.47 -14.03 -21.22
CA ARG A 17 14.04 -15.43 -21.44
C ARG A 17 12.96 -15.54 -22.50
N ARG A 18 11.98 -14.63 -22.48
CA ARG A 18 10.89 -14.57 -23.48
C ARG A 18 11.45 -14.26 -24.87
N LEU A 19 12.35 -13.31 -24.97
CA LEU A 19 13.02 -12.95 -26.23
C LEU A 19 13.85 -14.11 -26.78
N LEU A 20 14.54 -14.86 -25.92
CA LEU A 20 15.30 -16.04 -26.35
C LEU A 20 14.38 -17.11 -26.97
N ALA A 21 13.22 -17.38 -26.35
CA ALA A 21 12.25 -18.31 -26.91
C ALA A 21 11.67 -17.86 -28.26
N ILE A 22 11.42 -16.56 -28.43
CA ILE A 22 11.00 -16.01 -29.73
C ILE A 22 12.13 -16.11 -30.76
N ALA A 23 13.37 -15.84 -30.37
CA ALA A 23 14.53 -15.99 -31.25
C ALA A 23 14.70 -17.44 -31.73
N THR A 24 14.43 -18.44 -30.87
CA THR A 24 14.41 -19.85 -31.28
C THR A 24 13.40 -20.11 -32.39
N ILE A 25 12.21 -19.50 -32.32
CA ILE A 25 11.17 -19.66 -33.37
C ILE A 25 11.59 -18.95 -34.65
N LEU A 26 12.10 -17.72 -34.55
CA LEU A 26 12.56 -16.94 -35.70
C LEU A 26 13.76 -17.59 -36.40
N GLY A 27 14.59 -18.33 -35.66
CA GLY A 27 15.67 -19.16 -36.20
C GLY A 27 15.21 -20.47 -36.83
N GLY A 28 13.90 -20.68 -37.05
CA GLY A 28 13.34 -21.89 -37.65
C GLY A 28 13.03 -23.03 -36.67
N GLY A 29 13.24 -22.81 -35.37
CA GLY A 29 12.92 -23.79 -34.33
C GLY A 29 11.41 -23.93 -34.09
N GLY A 30 10.97 -25.14 -33.76
CA GLY A 30 9.57 -25.40 -33.41
C GLY A 30 9.16 -24.79 -32.06
N ARG A 31 7.84 -24.63 -31.84
CA ARG A 31 7.28 -24.14 -30.57
C ARG A 31 7.68 -25.01 -29.37
N SER A 32 7.88 -26.31 -29.58
CA SER A 32 8.34 -27.25 -28.57
C SER A 32 9.77 -26.98 -28.11
N GLU A 33 10.66 -26.60 -29.01
CA GLU A 33 12.04 -26.23 -28.67
C GLU A 33 12.08 -24.90 -27.92
N ALA A 34 11.31 -23.92 -28.37
CA ALA A 34 11.16 -22.64 -27.67
C ALA A 34 10.62 -22.82 -26.24
N ALA A 35 9.65 -23.72 -26.06
CA ALA A 35 9.10 -24.08 -24.74
C ALA A 35 10.16 -24.69 -23.82
N LYS A 36 11.00 -25.60 -24.33
CA LYS A 36 12.13 -26.20 -23.58
C LYS A 36 13.14 -25.14 -23.16
N VAL A 37 13.54 -24.26 -24.08
CA VAL A 37 14.51 -23.18 -23.84
C VAL A 37 14.00 -22.23 -22.75
N ALA A 38 12.72 -21.84 -22.79
CA ALA A 38 12.13 -20.96 -21.79
C ALA A 38 11.63 -21.67 -20.52
N ARG A 39 11.64 -23.01 -20.48
CA ARG A 39 11.06 -23.84 -19.39
C ARG A 39 9.60 -23.49 -19.09
N VAL A 40 8.79 -23.38 -20.13
CA VAL A 40 7.36 -23.04 -20.05
C VAL A 40 6.53 -23.99 -20.90
N THR A 41 5.20 -23.91 -20.79
CA THR A 41 4.30 -24.71 -21.62
C THR A 41 4.14 -24.11 -23.02
N LEU A 42 3.67 -24.92 -23.98
CA LEU A 42 3.35 -24.47 -25.33
C LEU A 42 2.30 -23.34 -25.36
N GLN A 43 1.37 -23.33 -24.39
CA GLN A 43 0.35 -22.29 -24.27
C GLN A 43 0.96 -20.93 -23.93
N ILE A 44 1.96 -20.91 -23.04
CA ILE A 44 2.70 -19.69 -22.69
C ILE A 44 3.51 -19.17 -23.90
N ILE A 45 4.13 -20.08 -24.67
CA ILE A 45 4.80 -19.69 -25.93
C ILE A 45 3.82 -19.07 -26.91
N ARG A 46 2.63 -19.66 -27.07
CA ARG A 46 1.56 -19.08 -27.92
C ARG A 46 1.19 -17.68 -27.46
N GLU A 47 0.97 -17.47 -26.17
CA GLU A 47 0.66 -16.14 -25.61
C GLU A 47 1.78 -15.14 -25.91
N TRP A 48 3.04 -15.53 -25.69
CA TRP A 48 4.19 -14.66 -25.96
C TRP A 48 4.33 -14.31 -27.43
N VAL A 49 4.11 -15.26 -28.35
CA VAL A 49 4.13 -15.00 -29.80
C VAL A 49 3.02 -14.00 -30.17
N LEU A 50 1.80 -14.16 -29.65
CA LEU A 50 0.71 -13.22 -29.91
C LEU A 50 1.05 -11.82 -29.39
N ARG A 51 1.60 -11.72 -28.18
CA ARG A 51 2.01 -10.44 -27.59
C ARG A 51 3.17 -9.80 -28.33
N PHE A 52 4.12 -10.60 -28.80
CA PHE A 52 5.24 -10.15 -29.63
C PHE A 52 4.77 -9.66 -31.00
N ASN A 53 3.83 -10.36 -31.64
CA ASN A 53 3.28 -9.94 -32.92
C ASN A 53 2.48 -8.63 -32.79
N ALA A 54 1.80 -8.41 -31.67
CA ALA A 54 1.01 -7.20 -31.44
C ALA A 54 1.86 -5.97 -31.08
N ALA A 55 2.97 -6.14 -30.35
CA ALA A 55 3.72 -5.02 -29.75
C ALA A 55 5.26 -5.20 -29.73
N GLY A 56 5.79 -6.13 -30.51
CA GLY A 56 7.22 -6.44 -30.58
C GLY A 56 7.83 -6.85 -29.23
N ALA A 57 9.10 -6.49 -29.03
CA ALA A 57 9.83 -6.75 -27.79
C ALA A 57 9.17 -6.11 -26.55
N ALA A 58 8.47 -4.97 -26.71
CA ALA A 58 7.74 -4.32 -25.63
C ALA A 58 6.55 -5.17 -25.15
N GLY A 59 5.93 -5.95 -26.04
CA GLY A 59 4.85 -6.89 -25.69
C GLY A 59 5.25 -7.97 -24.69
N LEU A 60 6.55 -8.30 -24.62
CA LEU A 60 7.12 -9.33 -23.74
C LEU A 60 7.58 -8.79 -22.37
N ALA A 61 7.47 -7.48 -22.15
CA ALA A 61 7.72 -6.88 -20.86
C ALA A 61 6.77 -7.46 -19.80
N THR A 62 7.27 -7.57 -18.57
CA THR A 62 6.45 -7.97 -17.43
C THR A 62 5.43 -6.88 -17.18
N ARG A 63 4.15 -7.17 -17.44
CA ARG A 63 3.05 -6.26 -17.12
C ARG A 63 2.71 -6.45 -15.65
N LYS A 64 2.68 -5.35 -14.90
CA LYS A 64 2.06 -5.35 -13.57
C LYS A 64 0.56 -5.49 -13.81
N ALA A 65 -0.06 -6.55 -13.28
CA ALA A 65 -1.51 -6.66 -13.33
C ALA A 65 -2.11 -5.39 -12.71
N PRO A 66 -3.17 -4.81 -13.30
CA PRO A 66 -3.93 -3.79 -12.60
C PRO A 66 -4.31 -4.39 -11.25
N GLY A 67 -3.97 -3.69 -10.18
CA GLY A 67 -4.24 -4.17 -8.83
C GLY A 67 -5.73 -4.44 -8.62
N PRO A 68 -6.12 -5.04 -7.48
CA PRO A 68 -7.52 -5.16 -7.12
C PRO A 68 -8.19 -3.78 -7.20
N ARG A 69 -9.40 -3.74 -7.77
CA ARG A 69 -10.18 -2.50 -7.87
C ARG A 69 -10.40 -1.95 -6.45
N THR A 70 -10.16 -0.65 -6.27
CA THR A 70 -10.42 0.02 -4.99
C THR A 70 -11.92 0.01 -4.73
N ILE A 71 -12.33 -0.22 -3.48
CA ILE A 71 -13.75 -0.24 -3.08
C ILE A 71 -14.38 1.15 -3.28
N LEU A 72 -13.60 2.21 -3.08
CA LEU A 72 -14.02 3.59 -3.31
C LEU A 72 -13.72 3.98 -4.76
N ASP A 73 -14.74 4.52 -5.42
CA ASP A 73 -14.61 5.18 -6.72
C ASP A 73 -14.36 6.68 -6.50
N ASP A 74 -14.21 7.43 -7.59
CA ASP A 74 -13.95 8.87 -7.51
C ASP A 74 -15.12 9.64 -6.92
N ARG A 75 -16.37 9.18 -7.10
CA ARG A 75 -17.55 9.81 -6.51
C ARG A 75 -17.54 9.68 -5.00
N HIS A 76 -17.24 8.49 -4.48
CA HIS A 76 -17.12 8.24 -3.04
C HIS A 76 -15.98 9.06 -2.44
N ARG A 77 -14.86 9.20 -3.16
CA ARG A 77 -13.73 10.05 -2.74
C ARG A 77 -14.16 11.51 -2.62
N TRP A 78 -14.83 12.06 -3.63
CA TRP A 78 -15.32 13.44 -3.58
C TRP A 78 -16.27 13.69 -2.41
N ALA A 79 -17.22 12.77 -2.17
CA ALA A 79 -18.14 12.88 -1.05
C ALA A 79 -17.42 12.78 0.31
N LEU A 80 -16.39 11.93 0.41
CA LEU A 80 -15.51 11.85 1.59
C LEU A 80 -14.75 13.16 1.83
N GLU A 81 -14.22 13.80 0.80
CA GLU A 81 -13.53 15.09 0.94
C GLU A 81 -14.47 16.17 1.46
N ASP A 82 -15.68 16.24 0.90
CA ASP A 82 -16.70 17.21 1.28
C ASP A 82 -17.15 17.05 2.73
N ILE A 83 -17.45 15.82 3.17
CA ILE A 83 -17.91 15.58 4.55
C ILE A 83 -16.80 15.79 5.58
N ILE A 84 -15.54 15.49 5.21
CA ILE A 84 -14.37 15.76 6.06
C ILE A 84 -14.14 17.27 6.18
N PHE A 85 -14.32 18.01 5.09
CA PHE A 85 -14.16 19.47 5.06
C PHE A 85 -15.26 20.18 5.85
N THR A 86 -16.52 19.82 5.63
CA THR A 86 -17.68 20.38 6.35
C THR A 86 -17.64 20.02 7.84
N GLY A 87 -17.07 18.87 8.18
CA GLY A 87 -17.01 18.37 9.54
C GLY A 87 -18.33 17.77 10.01
N PRO A 88 -18.36 17.12 11.18
CA PRO A 88 -19.56 16.45 11.64
C PRO A 88 -20.57 17.44 12.21
N MET A 89 -21.84 17.25 11.86
CA MET A 89 -22.97 17.90 12.49
C MET A 89 -23.42 17.08 13.72
N PRO A 90 -23.25 17.57 14.96
CA PRO A 90 -23.51 16.75 16.14
C PRO A 90 -24.96 16.25 16.25
N ALA A 91 -25.92 17.04 15.78
CA ALA A 91 -27.35 16.69 15.82
C ALA A 91 -27.72 15.55 14.87
N VAL A 92 -26.98 15.38 13.77
CA VAL A 92 -27.25 14.34 12.75
C VAL A 92 -26.32 13.15 12.93
N HIS A 93 -25.02 13.41 13.08
CA HIS A 93 -23.98 12.38 13.08
C HIS A 93 -23.64 11.86 14.48
N GLY A 94 -24.10 12.52 15.55
CA GLY A 94 -23.85 12.11 16.93
C GLY A 94 -22.38 12.21 17.38
N VAL A 95 -21.51 12.82 16.58
CA VAL A 95 -20.07 12.95 16.86
C VAL A 95 -19.61 14.39 16.72
N VAL A 96 -18.65 14.79 17.56
CA VAL A 96 -18.04 16.15 17.54
C VAL A 96 -16.82 16.21 16.62
N ARG A 97 -16.18 15.06 16.37
CA ARG A 97 -15.03 14.94 15.48
C ARG A 97 -15.13 13.64 14.69
N TRP A 98 -14.78 13.68 13.42
CA TRP A 98 -14.69 12.46 12.62
C TRP A 98 -13.58 11.55 13.14
N ARG A 99 -13.94 10.32 13.51
CA ARG A 99 -13.00 9.20 13.60
C ARG A 99 -13.20 8.36 12.33
N ILE A 100 -12.16 7.60 11.95
CA ILE A 100 -12.24 6.70 10.78
C ILE A 100 -13.45 5.75 10.89
N ILE A 101 -13.78 5.27 12.09
CA ILE A 101 -14.94 4.39 12.28
C ILE A 101 -16.27 5.10 12.06
N ASP A 102 -16.35 6.40 12.36
CA ASP A 102 -17.55 7.20 12.12
C ASP A 102 -17.71 7.45 10.62
N LEU A 103 -16.60 7.66 9.88
CA LEU A 103 -16.62 7.79 8.42
C LEU A 103 -16.98 6.46 7.72
N VAL A 104 -16.56 5.31 8.27
CA VAL A 104 -17.02 4.00 7.78
C VAL A 104 -18.53 3.87 7.93
N GLN A 105 -19.07 4.27 9.08
CA GLN A 105 -20.50 4.22 9.32
C GLN A 105 -21.26 5.15 8.38
N TRP A 106 -20.78 6.39 8.22
CA TRP A 106 -21.38 7.36 7.29
C TRP A 106 -21.35 6.88 5.83
N LEU A 107 -20.27 6.23 5.40
CA LEU A 107 -20.18 5.61 4.06
C LEU A 107 -21.21 4.52 3.83
N TRP A 108 -21.55 3.77 4.88
CA TRP A 108 -22.61 2.77 4.82
C TRP A 108 -23.98 3.43 4.76
N ASP A 109 -24.25 4.37 5.68
CA ASP A 109 -25.57 4.98 5.81
C ASP A 109 -25.96 5.85 4.61
N GLU A 110 -25.00 6.60 4.05
CA GLU A 110 -25.28 7.60 3.00
C GLU A 110 -24.99 7.07 1.58
N LEU A 111 -24.09 6.10 1.43
CA LEU A 111 -23.58 5.65 0.14
C LEU A 111 -23.68 4.12 -0.08
N ASP A 112 -24.15 3.35 0.91
CA ASP A 112 -24.24 1.87 0.86
C ASP A 112 -22.88 1.19 0.56
N VAL A 113 -21.78 1.82 0.98
CA VAL A 113 -20.42 1.32 0.74
C VAL A 113 -19.90 0.60 1.98
N SER A 114 -19.80 -0.72 1.88
CA SER A 114 -19.14 -1.53 2.92
C SER A 114 -17.62 -1.50 2.76
N ILE A 115 -16.93 -0.87 3.71
CA ILE A 115 -15.46 -0.81 3.74
C ILE A 115 -14.90 -1.02 5.14
N SER A 116 -13.78 -1.75 5.26
CA SER A 116 -13.13 -1.90 6.55
C SER A 116 -12.46 -0.61 7.01
N LYS A 117 -12.38 -0.40 8.34
CA LYS A 117 -11.65 0.73 8.95
C LYS A 117 -10.20 0.84 8.45
N GLN A 118 -9.53 -0.29 8.24
CA GLN A 118 -8.16 -0.35 7.74
C GLN A 118 -8.08 0.12 6.28
N ALA A 119 -9.00 -0.35 5.43
CA ALA A 119 -9.06 0.04 4.03
C ALA A 119 -9.37 1.54 3.88
N LEU A 120 -10.37 2.05 4.60
CA LEU A 120 -10.66 3.48 4.61
C LEU A 120 -9.48 4.30 5.15
N GLY A 121 -8.81 3.81 6.20
CA GLY A 121 -7.60 4.46 6.73
C GLY A 121 -6.43 4.48 5.75
N HIS A 122 -6.31 3.48 4.87
CA HIS A 122 -5.36 3.49 3.77
C HIS A 122 -5.76 4.50 2.69
N GLU A 123 -7.03 4.49 2.28
CA GLU A 123 -7.54 5.42 1.27
C GLU A 123 -7.33 6.88 1.67
N LEU A 124 -7.69 7.24 2.90
CA LEU A 124 -7.49 8.59 3.42
C LEU A 124 -6.01 9.01 3.40
N ARG A 125 -5.06 8.08 3.60
CA ARG A 125 -3.63 8.39 3.49
C ARG A 125 -3.19 8.62 2.06
N THR A 126 -3.75 7.86 1.11
CA THR A 126 -3.55 8.00 -0.32
C THR A 126 -4.09 9.34 -0.82
N MET A 127 -5.25 9.77 -0.30
CA MET A 127 -5.83 11.10 -0.52
C MET A 127 -5.08 12.24 0.20
N GLY A 128 -4.01 11.94 0.95
CA GLY A 128 -3.17 12.95 1.61
C GLY A 128 -3.57 13.30 3.04
N TYR A 129 -4.70 12.81 3.55
CA TYR A 129 -5.11 13.06 4.93
C TYR A 129 -4.17 12.39 5.94
N ARG A 130 -4.01 13.03 7.09
CA ARG A 130 -3.21 12.55 8.21
C ARG A 130 -4.01 12.66 9.50
N LYS A 131 -3.75 11.73 10.41
CA LYS A 131 -4.40 11.73 11.72
C LYS A 131 -4.00 13.00 12.47
N LEU A 132 -4.97 13.85 12.77
CA LEU A 132 -4.76 14.97 13.67
C LEU A 132 -4.50 14.42 15.07
N SER A 133 -3.25 14.45 15.50
CA SER A 133 -2.90 14.16 16.90
C SER A 133 -2.85 15.49 17.64
N ALA A 134 -3.76 15.70 18.59
CA ALA A 134 -3.61 16.73 19.58
C ALA A 134 -2.42 16.35 20.46
N ARG A 135 -1.20 16.76 20.10
CA ARG A 135 -0.14 16.83 21.11
C ARG A 135 -0.58 17.93 22.08
N PRO A 136 -0.75 17.66 23.38
CA PRO A 136 -1.08 18.70 24.35
C PRO A 136 0.11 19.67 24.44
N ARG A 137 0.14 20.70 23.59
CA ARG A 137 0.92 21.90 23.84
C ARG A 137 0.01 22.82 24.65
N HIS A 138 0.20 22.78 25.96
CA HIS A 138 -0.50 23.68 26.88
C HIS A 138 -0.05 25.12 26.57
N ARG A 139 -0.98 26.08 26.46
CA ARG A 139 -0.65 27.49 26.11
C ARG A 139 0.33 28.15 27.09
N GLY A 140 0.44 27.64 28.32
CA GLY A 140 1.41 28.09 29.32
C GLY A 140 2.75 27.34 29.32
N GLN A 141 3.03 26.51 28.32
CA GLN A 141 4.26 25.72 28.27
C GLN A 141 5.41 26.57 27.70
N ARG A 142 6.26 27.13 28.58
CA ARG A 142 7.50 27.82 28.19
C ARG A 142 8.62 26.80 27.98
N ALA A 143 9.48 27.02 26.98
CA ALA A 143 10.60 26.13 26.68
C ALA A 143 11.60 26.04 27.85
N ASP A 144 11.75 27.15 28.58
CA ASP A 144 12.65 27.28 29.72
C ASP A 144 12.20 26.41 30.91
N ASP A 145 10.89 26.31 31.16
CA ASP A 145 10.32 25.48 32.23
C ASP A 145 10.51 23.98 31.96
N ILE A 146 10.51 23.57 30.69
CA ILE A 146 10.75 22.18 30.28
C ILE A 146 12.21 21.79 30.48
N ALA A 147 13.15 22.74 30.31
CA ALA A 147 14.57 22.50 30.54
C ALA A 147 14.86 22.27 32.03
N VAL A 148 14.21 23.04 32.91
CA VAL A 148 14.31 22.89 34.37
C VAL A 148 13.79 21.54 34.86
N PHE A 149 12.66 21.07 34.32
CA PHE A 149 12.10 19.76 34.70
C PHE A 149 12.97 18.57 34.28
N LYS A 150 13.85 18.73 33.29
CA LYS A 150 14.76 17.66 32.84
C LYS A 150 16.00 17.47 33.72
N MET A 151 16.19 18.29 34.76
CA MET A 151 17.31 18.15 35.71
C MET A 151 16.87 17.43 37.00
N SER A 152 17.39 16.19 37.12
CA SER A 152 17.70 15.49 38.38
C SER A 152 16.61 15.44 39.45
N SER A 153 15.51 14.72 39.19
CA SER A 153 14.84 14.01 40.29
C SER A 153 15.59 12.70 40.51
N ALA A 154 16.23 12.53 41.68
CA ALA A 154 16.74 11.22 42.07
C ALA A 154 15.56 10.23 42.10
N PRO A 155 15.71 8.97 41.66
CA PRO A 155 14.63 8.00 41.77
C PRO A 155 14.35 7.75 43.26
N VAL A 156 13.28 8.34 43.82
CA VAL A 156 12.85 8.11 45.22
C VAL A 156 12.09 6.78 45.35
N TRP A 157 12.01 5.98 44.28
CA TRP A 157 11.32 4.70 44.35
C TRP A 157 12.16 3.67 45.11
N ARG A 158 11.87 3.52 46.41
CA ARG A 158 12.27 2.32 47.16
C ARG A 158 11.56 1.12 46.53
N LYS A 159 12.33 0.14 46.07
CA LYS A 159 11.80 -1.19 45.74
C LYS A 159 10.97 -1.68 46.93
N SER A 160 9.68 -1.94 46.72
CA SER A 160 8.87 -2.63 47.72
C SER A 160 9.55 -3.97 48.04
N ALA A 161 9.62 -4.32 49.33
CA ALA A 161 10.23 -5.56 49.78
C ALA A 161 9.64 -6.76 49.02
N ARG A 162 10.50 -7.75 48.75
CA ARG A 162 10.17 -8.98 48.01
C ARG A 162 8.90 -9.60 48.60
N ALA A 163 7.90 -9.85 47.76
CA ALA A 163 6.65 -10.47 48.19
C ALA A 163 6.92 -11.78 48.96
N PRO A 164 6.21 -12.05 50.07
CA PRO A 164 6.37 -13.29 50.79
C PRO A 164 6.00 -14.47 49.88
N PRO A 165 6.65 -15.65 50.04
CA PRO A 165 6.38 -16.79 49.20
C PRO A 165 4.90 -17.18 49.28
N LYS A 166 4.29 -17.35 48.10
CA LYS A 166 2.89 -17.77 47.94
C LYS A 166 2.69 -19.11 48.66
N VAL A 167 2.00 -19.09 49.80
CA VAL A 167 1.48 -20.32 50.40
C VAL A 167 0.32 -20.77 49.51
N ARG A 168 0.46 -21.94 48.90
CA ARG A 168 -0.63 -22.61 48.17
C ARG A 168 -1.55 -23.27 49.20
N GLN A 169 -2.77 -22.76 49.33
CA GLN A 169 -4.00 -23.53 49.54
C GLN A 169 -5.15 -22.81 48.82
#